data_AF-A0A8T1SQL2-F1
#
_entry.id   AF-A0A8T1SQL2-F1
#
_cell.length_a   1.000
_cell.length_b   1.000
_cell.length_c   1.000
_cell.angle_alpha   90.00
_cell.angle_beta   90.00
_cell.angle_gamma   90.00
#
_symmetry.space_group_name_H-M   'P 1'
#
loop_
_entity.id
_entity.type
_entity.pdbx_description
1 polymer ?
#
loop_
_entity_poly.entity_id
_entity_poly.type
_entity_poly.pdbx_seq_one_letter_code
_entity_poly.pdbx_strand_id
1 'polypeptide(L)'
;MGPGSAASRSGAAASADDWAKALGKTLEKVVLSYAMSNTCRKLRSFAGGEEFEPWLERTTEMLQEWAVPDAEKRRCLIESLAGPALDVIRTLKLIDPGVNVRDCLEALDHTFGSVEGPEDS
;
A
#
# COMPACT_ATOMS: atom_id res chain seq x y z
N MET A 1 -5.15 -20.24 -65.93
CA MET A 1 -4.18 -19.44 -65.15
C MET A 1 -4.91 -18.92 -63.91
N GLY A 2 -4.31 -19.05 -62.74
CA GLY A 2 -4.84 -18.66 -61.43
C GLY A 2 -4.61 -19.81 -60.45
N PRO A 3 -3.78 -19.63 -59.42
CA PRO A 3 -4.15 -18.73 -58.32
C PRO A 3 -2.98 -17.88 -57.78
N GLY A 4 -3.29 -16.75 -57.13
CA GLY A 4 -2.34 -15.89 -56.43
C GLY A 4 -2.84 -15.56 -55.03
N SER A 5 -2.13 -16.08 -54.04
CA SER A 5 -2.39 -16.04 -52.60
C SER A 5 -2.48 -14.62 -52.03
N ALA A 6 -3.41 -14.40 -51.10
CA ALA A 6 -3.41 -13.21 -50.24
C ALA A 6 -4.03 -13.49 -48.86
N ALA A 7 -3.60 -14.56 -48.19
CA ALA A 7 -3.84 -14.75 -46.76
C ALA A 7 -2.59 -14.37 -45.98
N SER A 8 -2.33 -13.08 -45.82
CA SER A 8 -1.32 -12.55 -44.87
C SER A 8 -1.50 -11.05 -44.67
N ARG A 9 -2.62 -10.65 -44.04
CA ARG A 9 -2.77 -9.28 -43.50
C ARG A 9 -3.31 -9.24 -42.07
N SER A 10 -3.75 -10.38 -41.54
CA SER A 10 -4.44 -10.47 -40.24
C SER A 10 -3.52 -10.49 -39.01
N GLY A 11 -2.24 -10.85 -39.15
CA GLY A 11 -1.32 -10.99 -38.00
C GLY A 11 -0.79 -9.66 -37.46
N ALA A 12 -0.68 -8.64 -38.31
CA ALA A 12 -0.11 -7.34 -37.92
C ALA A 12 -1.08 -6.50 -37.06
N ALA A 13 -2.39 -6.59 -37.32
CA ALA A 13 -3.40 -5.87 -36.54
C ALA A 13 -3.50 -6.41 -35.10
N ALA A 14 -3.54 -7.75 -34.94
CA ALA A 14 -3.56 -8.38 -33.62
C ALA A 14 -2.35 -7.99 -32.75
N SER A 15 -1.14 -7.94 -33.34
CA SER A 15 0.07 -7.53 -32.63
C SER A 15 0.04 -6.07 -32.16
N ALA A 16 -0.59 -5.17 -32.93
CA ALA A 16 -0.68 -3.75 -32.56
C ALA A 16 -1.67 -3.53 -31.42
N ASP A 17 -2.82 -4.20 -31.47
CA ASP A 17 -3.81 -4.19 -30.39
C ASP A 17 -3.26 -4.82 -29.10
N ASP A 18 -2.52 -5.93 -29.21
CA ASP A 18 -1.90 -6.58 -28.07
C ASP A 18 -0.81 -5.69 -27.43
N TRP A 19 -0.02 -5.00 -28.24
CA TRP A 19 0.95 -4.03 -27.77
C TRP A 19 0.29 -2.83 -27.09
N ALA A 20 -0.79 -2.28 -27.67
CA ALA A 20 -1.54 -1.18 -27.07
C ALA A 20 -2.15 -1.57 -25.71
N LYS A 21 -2.70 -2.78 -25.59
CA LYS A 21 -3.20 -3.34 -24.32
C LYS A 21 -2.08 -3.52 -23.29
N ALA A 22 -0.92 -4.03 -23.70
CA ALA A 22 0.23 -4.22 -22.82
C ALA A 22 0.77 -2.88 -22.30
N LEU A 23 0.85 -1.86 -23.17
CA LEU A 23 1.21 -0.51 -22.78
C LEU A 23 0.18 0.10 -21.83
N GLY A 24 -1.12 -0.06 -22.12
CA GLY A 24 -2.20 0.42 -21.26
C GLY A 24 -2.05 -0.12 -19.83
N LYS A 25 -1.87 -1.44 -19.68
CA LYS A 25 -1.64 -2.08 -18.37
C LYS A 25 -0.36 -1.59 -17.68
N THR A 26 0.69 -1.33 -18.46
CA THR A 26 1.96 -0.85 -17.90
C THR A 26 1.82 0.59 -17.39
N LEU A 27 1.20 1.47 -18.17
CA LEU A 27 0.93 2.86 -17.78
C LEU A 27 -0.01 2.93 -16.57
N GLU A 28 -1.04 2.09 -16.53
CA GLU A 28 -1.92 1.96 -15.37
C GLU A 28 -1.12 1.61 -14.10
N LYS A 29 -0.23 0.62 -14.18
CA LYS A 29 0.66 0.26 -13.06
C LYS A 29 1.57 1.41 -12.64
N VAL A 30 2.13 2.16 -13.60
CA VAL A 30 3.01 3.31 -13.32
C VAL A 30 2.24 4.48 -12.69
N VAL A 31 1.05 4.80 -13.20
CA VAL A 31 0.18 5.85 -12.66
C VAL A 31 -0.29 5.48 -11.25
N LEU A 32 -0.64 4.21 -11.02
CA LEU A 32 -0.94 3.69 -9.68
C LEU A 32 0.28 3.84 -8.77
N SER A 33 1.46 3.34 -9.14
CA SER A 33 2.69 3.51 -8.34
C SER A 33 3.03 4.97 -8.02
N TYR A 34 2.82 5.89 -8.97
CA TYR A 34 3.08 7.31 -8.77
C TYR A 34 2.04 7.96 -7.84
N ALA A 35 0.76 7.68 -8.04
CA ALA A 35 -0.30 8.12 -7.13
C ALA A 35 -0.07 7.55 -5.71
N MET A 36 0.37 6.29 -5.62
CA MET A 36 0.66 5.59 -4.36
C MET A 36 1.86 6.21 -3.61
N SER A 37 2.91 6.59 -4.34
CA SER A 37 4.10 7.22 -3.75
C SER A 37 3.78 8.59 -3.15
N ASN A 38 2.78 9.29 -3.71
CA ASN A 38 2.32 10.56 -3.17
C ASN A 38 1.32 10.39 -2.02
N THR A 39 0.54 9.30 -1.97
CA THR A 39 -0.33 9.02 -0.82
C THR A 39 0.46 8.64 0.42
N CYS A 40 1.54 7.84 0.32
CA CYS A 40 2.36 7.51 1.49
C CYS A 40 2.93 8.77 2.18
N ARG A 41 3.39 9.75 1.38
CA ARG A 41 3.88 11.05 1.89
C ARG A 41 2.84 11.88 2.63
N LYS A 42 1.56 11.55 2.48
CA LYS A 42 0.47 12.25 3.14
C LYS A 42 0.29 11.80 4.59
N LEU A 43 0.76 10.60 4.96
CA LEU A 43 0.74 10.15 6.35
C LEU A 43 1.77 10.91 7.17
N ARG A 44 1.36 11.30 8.39
CA ARG A 44 2.27 11.87 9.39
C ARG A 44 3.25 10.79 9.83
N SER A 45 4.53 11.14 9.95
CA SER A 45 5.53 10.23 10.48
C SER A 45 5.36 10.01 11.98
N PHE A 46 5.60 8.80 12.47
CA PHE A 46 5.56 8.47 13.89
C PHE A 46 6.77 7.65 14.33
N ALA A 47 7.40 8.07 15.43
CA ALA A 47 8.62 7.46 15.94
C ALA A 47 8.44 6.71 17.28
N GLY A 48 7.25 6.75 17.90
CA GLY A 48 7.03 6.17 19.23
C GLY A 48 7.07 7.18 20.39
N GLY A 49 6.52 8.39 20.21
CA GLY A 49 6.51 9.48 21.22
C GLY A 49 5.09 9.91 21.68
N GLU A 50 4.98 11.06 22.34
CA GLU A 50 3.84 11.51 23.18
C GLU A 50 2.53 11.90 22.45
N GLU A 51 2.38 11.58 21.16
CA GLU A 51 1.17 11.90 20.37
C GLU A 51 0.64 10.66 19.64
N PHE A 52 0.62 9.51 20.31
CA PHE A 52 0.20 8.27 19.66
C PHE A 52 -1.29 8.27 19.27
N GLU A 53 -2.22 8.57 20.18
CA GLU A 53 -3.66 8.47 19.85
C GLU A 53 -4.11 9.42 18.75
N PRO A 54 -3.73 10.71 18.76
CA PRO A 54 -4.04 11.62 17.66
C PRO A 54 -3.42 11.17 16.33
N TRP A 55 -2.25 10.53 16.39
CA TRP A 55 -1.61 9.97 15.20
C TRP A 55 -2.34 8.72 14.69
N LEU A 56 -2.74 7.82 15.59
CA LEU A 56 -3.42 6.57 15.29
C LEU A 56 -4.78 6.83 14.64
N GLU A 57 -5.58 7.71 15.23
CA GLU A 57 -6.88 8.14 14.71
C GLU A 57 -6.71 8.70 13.29
N ARG A 58 -5.85 9.71 13.13
CA ARG A 58 -5.60 10.36 11.83
C ARG A 58 -5.12 9.39 10.76
N THR A 59 -4.21 8.48 11.12
CA THR A 59 -3.64 7.51 10.19
C THR A 59 -4.71 6.49 9.76
N THR A 60 -5.52 6.01 10.70
CA THR A 60 -6.59 5.05 10.44
C THR A 60 -7.64 5.63 9.50
N GLU A 61 -8.12 6.86 9.76
CA GLU A 61 -9.05 7.57 8.88
C GLU A 61 -8.50 7.68 7.45
N MET A 62 -7.26 8.15 7.30
CA MET A 62 -6.65 8.32 5.99
C MET A 62 -6.52 7.00 5.23
N LEU A 63 -6.09 5.93 5.91
CA LEU A 63 -5.98 4.60 5.30
C LEU A 63 -7.34 4.04 4.88
N GLN A 64 -8.42 4.34 5.60
CA GLN A 64 -9.78 3.93 5.22
C GLN A 64 -10.27 4.69 3.97
N GLU A 65 -10.00 5.99 3.87
CA GLU A 65 -10.40 6.82 2.72
C GLU A 65 -9.67 6.47 1.42
N TRP A 66 -8.48 5.88 1.50
CA TRP A 66 -7.70 5.56 0.30
C TRP A 66 -8.29 4.39 -0.49
N ALA A 67 -8.67 4.67 -1.75
CA ALA A 67 -9.11 3.67 -2.73
C ALA A 67 -7.92 2.93 -3.38
N VAL A 68 -7.08 2.32 -2.55
CA VAL A 68 -5.82 1.67 -2.96
C VAL A 68 -5.72 0.27 -2.36
N PRO A 69 -4.94 -0.65 -2.95
CA PRO A 69 -4.81 -2.01 -2.40
C PRO A 69 -4.23 -2.02 -0.98
N ASP A 70 -4.68 -2.96 -0.14
CA ASP A 70 -4.22 -3.08 1.26
C ASP A 70 -2.71 -3.29 1.39
N ALA A 71 -2.10 -3.97 0.41
CA ALA A 71 -0.65 -4.15 0.37
C ALA A 71 0.09 -2.79 0.30
N GLU A 72 -0.46 -1.81 -0.42
CA GLU A 72 0.11 -0.47 -0.53
C GLU A 72 -0.20 0.37 0.71
N LYS A 73 -1.42 0.27 1.26
CA LYS A 73 -1.76 0.88 2.56
C LYS A 73 -0.77 0.46 3.65
N ARG A 74 -0.45 -0.83 3.71
CA ARG A 74 0.53 -1.41 4.63
C ARG A 74 1.93 -0.88 4.36
N ARG A 75 2.33 -0.78 3.09
CA ARG A 75 3.62 -0.24 2.70
C ARG A 75 3.77 1.21 3.16
N CYS A 76 2.78 2.05 2.89
CA CYS A 76 2.77 3.44 3.31
C CYS A 76 2.79 3.60 4.84
N LEU A 77 2.02 2.79 5.56
CA LEU A 77 2.04 2.78 7.02
C LEU A 77 3.45 2.48 7.53
N ILE A 78 4.13 1.45 7.00
CA ILE A 78 5.50 1.11 7.43
C ILE A 78 6.49 2.22 7.08
N GLU A 79 6.35 2.86 5.91
CA GLU A 79 7.22 3.97 5.48
C GLU A 79 7.06 5.23 6.34
N SER A 80 5.90 5.45 6.98
CA SER A 80 5.71 6.58 7.89
C SER A 80 6.27 6.34 9.29
N LEU A 81 6.66 5.10 9.62
CA LEU A 81 7.20 4.76 10.93
C LEU A 81 8.72 4.95 10.98
N ALA A 82 9.20 5.36 12.16
CA ALA A 82 10.61 5.45 12.48
C ALA A 82 10.87 4.96 13.91
N GLY A 83 12.14 4.82 14.28
CA GLY A 83 12.56 4.51 15.65
C GLY A 83 11.84 3.30 16.27
N PRO A 84 11.51 3.36 17.57
CA PRO A 84 10.77 2.31 18.28
C PRO A 84 9.51 1.82 17.56
N ALA A 85 8.75 2.71 16.94
CA ALA A 85 7.51 2.32 16.27
C ALA A 85 7.76 1.42 15.05
N LEU A 86 8.81 1.71 14.27
CA LEU A 86 9.21 0.85 13.16
C LEU A 86 9.75 -0.51 13.63
N ASP A 87 10.44 -0.53 14.77
CA ASP A 87 11.02 -1.76 15.31
C ASP A 87 9.96 -2.75 15.81
N VAL A 88 8.84 -2.26 16.35
CA VAL A 88 7.65 -3.07 16.66
C VAL A 88 7.16 -3.80 15.42
N ILE A 89 6.94 -3.08 14.32
CA ILE A 89 6.42 -3.68 13.08
C ILE A 89 7.43 -4.64 12.44
N ARG A 90 8.74 -4.32 12.50
CA ARG A 90 9.79 -5.24 12.02
C ARG A 90 9.76 -6.56 12.79
N THR A 91 9.60 -6.50 14.11
CA THR A 91 9.52 -7.68 14.96
C THR A 91 8.27 -8.49 14.64
N LEU A 92 7.11 -7.84 14.50
CA LEU A 92 5.87 -8.50 14.10
C LEU A 92 6.01 -9.23 12.75
N LYS A 93 6.64 -8.59 11.76
CA LYS A 93 6.89 -9.19 10.44
C LYS A 93 7.85 -10.37 10.44
N LEU A 94 8.75 -10.46 11.41
CA LEU A 94 9.61 -11.64 11.58
C LEU A 94 8.81 -12.86 12.06
N ILE A 95 7.75 -12.61 12.84
CA ILE A 95 6.86 -13.65 13.37
C ILE A 95 5.82 -14.04 12.32
N ASP A 96 5.20 -13.05 11.67
CA ASP A 96 4.23 -13.24 10.60
C ASP A 96 4.50 -12.30 9.40
N PRO A 97 5.10 -12.81 8.31
CA PRO A 97 5.30 -12.03 7.09
C PRO A 97 3.99 -11.62 6.39
N GLY A 98 2.87 -12.26 6.72
CA GLY A 98 1.54 -12.04 6.15
C GLY A 98 0.72 -10.92 6.80
N VAL A 99 1.19 -10.40 7.95
CA VAL A 99 0.58 -9.31 8.73
C VAL A 99 -0.06 -8.23 7.86
N ASN A 100 -1.32 -7.93 8.12
CA ASN A 100 -2.08 -6.92 7.37
C ASN A 100 -1.99 -5.52 8.04
N VAL A 101 -2.65 -4.51 7.45
CA VAL A 101 -2.64 -3.13 7.97
C VAL A 101 -3.23 -3.04 9.39
N ARG A 102 -4.35 -3.73 9.63
CA ARG A 102 -5.04 -3.73 10.92
C ARG A 102 -4.15 -4.32 12.00
N ASP A 103 -3.54 -5.47 11.73
CA ASP A 103 -2.63 -6.12 12.67
C ASP A 103 -1.43 -5.22 13.03
N CYS A 104 -0.90 -4.47 12.06
CA CYS A 104 0.15 -3.47 12.32
C CYS A 104 -0.35 -2.36 13.25
N LEU A 105 -1.54 -1.80 13.01
CA LEU A 105 -2.11 -0.74 13.85
C LEU A 105 -2.39 -1.25 15.27
N GLU A 106 -2.92 -2.46 15.42
CA GLU A 106 -3.17 -3.11 16.72
C GLU A 106 -1.87 -3.34 17.50
N ALA A 107 -0.78 -3.74 16.83
CA ALA A 107 0.51 -3.91 17.50
C ALA A 107 1.12 -2.58 17.98
N LEU A 108 0.92 -1.51 17.21
CA LEU A 108 1.33 -0.17 17.62
C LEU A 108 0.48 0.32 18.80
N ASP A 109 -0.84 0.11 18.74
CA ASP A 109 -1.78 0.46 19.80
C ASP A 109 -1.48 -0.25 21.11
N HIS A 110 -1.23 -1.56 21.04
CA HIS A 110 -0.79 -2.31 22.21
C HIS A 110 0.54 -1.81 22.82
N THR A 111 1.43 -1.21 22.02
CA THR A 111 2.77 -0.82 22.48
C THR A 111 2.86 0.64 22.92
N PHE A 112 2.19 1.54 22.20
CA PHE A 112 2.26 2.99 22.39
C PHE A 112 0.94 3.59 22.85
N GLY A 113 -0.15 2.83 22.77
CA GLY A 113 -1.43 3.21 23.32
C GLY A 113 -1.33 3.44 24.81
N SER A 114 -2.04 4.45 25.29
CA SER A 114 -2.19 4.63 26.72
C SER A 114 -3.00 3.45 27.27
N VAL A 115 -2.38 2.65 28.13
CA VAL A 115 -3.14 1.84 29.07
C VAL A 115 -3.90 2.85 29.92
N GLU A 116 -5.19 2.97 29.69
CA GLU A 116 -6.12 3.52 30.67
C GLU A 116 -5.97 2.58 31.88
N GLY A 117 -5.10 2.99 32.81
CA GLY A 117 -4.89 2.26 34.05
C GLY A 117 -6.24 2.11 34.73
N PRO A 118 -6.51 0.98 35.42
CA PRO A 118 -7.76 0.82 36.13
C PRO A 118 -7.97 2.05 37.00
N GLU A 119 -9.07 2.75 36.72
CA GLU A 119 -9.47 3.96 37.40
C GLU A 119 -9.67 3.55 38.87
N ASP A 120 -8.64 3.75 39.69
CA ASP A 120 -8.72 3.49 41.12
C ASP A 120 -9.64 4.57 41.72
N SER A 121 -10.92 4.19 41.83
CA SER A 121 -11.97 4.68 42.76
C SER A 121 -12.65 6.03 42.50
#